data_AF-A3ZML9-F1
#
_entry.id   AF-A3ZML9-F1
#
_cell.length_a   1.000
_cell.length_b   1.000
_cell.length_c   1.000
_cell.angle_alpha   90.00
_cell.angle_beta   90.00
_cell.angle_gamma   90.00
#
_symmetry.space_group_name_H-M   'P 1'
#
loop_
_entity.id
_entity.type
_entity.pdbx_description
1 polymer ?
#
loop_
_entity_poly.entity_id
_entity_poly.type
_entity_poly.pdbx_seq_one_letter_code
_entity_poly.pdbx_strand_id
1 'polypeptide(L)'
;MRSILLALAILVSCAPFAHAQDASSADQSHANLAKQVAYLIRQLDAGSLAERDDAEAALTELGPAVLDHLPEITERTPAEVKARLERIASVLQKQQADSITQPKLVTLDFKETPLSEVLAAIEQQSGNRIVDFRPNFGQQTIDPKISIQCENLLFWQAIDRVFADADLAAYAYAGEKNSLAFVNRDAPGLPLNLASYTGVFRVEPTRIEMHRNLIPPISDGMRINLQVTWEPHVSPILIKFPFDALTAADDQMSDLKLADGPVSYDVAVDSGQTSVDFVIPLKLAPRGSQSIEKLQGKFVALVPGRVETFRFDRLANARGLRQEKGGVQVALEQFRKNRDLYDARIVVRFPGGSEALQSHLGWVDSNEVYLEAADGERLDHAGIERFQEDSDAIGIAYKFILEEREPGDFSLVYKTPGSIVSLPVDFQLDDIPLP
;
A
#
# COMPACT_ATOMS: atom_id res chain seq x y z
N MET A 1 -22.76 -75.76 -14.61
CA MET A 1 -21.39 -75.27 -14.83
C MET A 1 -21.52 -73.92 -15.54
N ARG A 2 -21.70 -72.76 -14.90
CA ARG A 2 -20.87 -72.04 -13.92
C ARG A 2 -19.39 -72.01 -14.32
N SER A 3 -18.98 -70.91 -14.96
CA SER A 3 -17.98 -69.97 -14.44
C SER A 3 -17.85 -68.75 -15.38
N ILE A 4 -18.32 -67.60 -14.89
CA ILE A 4 -18.15 -66.27 -15.47
C ILE A 4 -16.87 -65.68 -14.84
N LEU A 5 -15.94 -65.22 -15.66
CA LEU A 5 -14.71 -64.55 -15.24
C LEU A 5 -15.02 -63.10 -14.84
N LEU A 6 -14.69 -62.77 -13.59
CA LEU A 6 -14.84 -61.47 -12.95
C LEU A 6 -13.57 -60.64 -13.22
N ALA A 7 -13.70 -59.49 -13.90
CA ALA A 7 -12.62 -58.52 -14.05
C ALA A 7 -12.61 -57.59 -12.82
N LEU A 8 -11.47 -57.56 -12.13
CA LEU A 8 -11.22 -56.77 -10.92
C LEU A 8 -10.81 -55.34 -11.34
N ALA A 9 -11.67 -54.36 -11.08
CA ALA A 9 -11.35 -52.95 -11.24
C ALA A 9 -10.59 -52.44 -10.00
N ILE A 10 -9.35 -51.99 -10.18
CA ILE A 10 -8.56 -51.31 -9.15
C ILE A 10 -8.91 -49.82 -9.21
N LEU A 11 -9.72 -49.36 -8.24
CA LEU A 11 -9.96 -47.95 -7.97
C LEU A 11 -8.75 -47.38 -7.23
N VAL A 12 -7.95 -46.56 -7.92
CA VAL A 12 -6.92 -45.71 -7.30
C VAL A 12 -7.63 -44.48 -6.74
N SER A 13 -7.74 -44.43 -5.41
CA SER A 13 -8.18 -43.26 -4.66
C SER A 13 -7.02 -42.26 -4.57
N CYS A 14 -7.09 -41.17 -5.33
CA CYS A 14 -6.26 -39.99 -5.11
C CYS A 14 -6.89 -39.15 -4.00
N ALA A 15 -6.34 -39.24 -2.79
CA ALA A 15 -6.62 -38.29 -1.71
C ALA A 15 -5.82 -36.98 -1.94
N PRO A 16 -6.42 -35.79 -1.78
CA PRO A 16 -5.70 -34.53 -1.82
C PRO A 16 -5.05 -34.29 -0.44
N PHE A 17 -3.79 -34.67 -0.28
CA PHE A 17 -2.95 -34.25 0.84
C PHE A 17 -1.95 -33.21 0.35
N ALA A 18 -2.36 -31.94 0.29
CA ALA A 18 -1.44 -30.85 -0.01
C ALA A 18 -1.95 -29.47 0.47
N HIS A 19 -2.49 -29.33 1.68
CA HIS A 19 -2.80 -28.01 2.27
C HIS A 19 -2.59 -27.91 3.80
N ALA A 20 -1.99 -28.92 4.45
CA ALA A 20 -1.84 -28.93 5.91
C ALA A 20 -0.40 -28.65 6.41
N GLN A 21 0.60 -28.53 5.52
CA GLN A 21 2.01 -28.38 5.93
C GLN A 21 2.47 -26.92 6.09
N ASP A 22 1.84 -25.95 5.43
CA ASP A 22 2.25 -24.53 5.51
C ASP A 22 1.72 -23.81 6.75
N ALA A 23 0.54 -24.15 7.25
CA ALA A 23 0.01 -23.56 8.49
C ALA A 23 0.83 -23.97 9.74
N SER A 24 1.31 -25.22 9.77
CA SER A 24 2.06 -25.77 10.92
C SER A 24 3.46 -25.18 11.06
N SER A 25 4.10 -24.73 9.97
CA SER A 25 5.48 -24.22 10.00
C SER A 25 5.52 -22.75 10.43
N ALA A 26 4.55 -21.94 9.97
CA ALA A 26 4.39 -20.54 10.36
C ALA A 26 4.07 -20.41 11.85
N ASP A 27 3.14 -21.21 12.38
CA ASP A 27 2.77 -21.21 13.80
C ASP A 27 3.94 -21.61 14.72
N GLN A 28 4.76 -22.58 14.28
CA GLN A 28 5.96 -22.98 15.02
C GLN A 28 7.06 -21.90 14.99
N SER A 29 7.21 -21.20 13.86
CA SER A 29 8.15 -20.08 13.73
C SER A 29 7.79 -18.92 14.67
N HIS A 30 6.51 -18.52 14.70
CA HIS A 30 6.00 -17.49 15.62
C HIS A 30 6.17 -17.89 17.09
N ALA A 31 5.86 -19.14 17.44
CA ALA A 31 6.03 -19.62 18.81
C ALA A 31 7.51 -19.65 19.26
N ASN A 32 8.44 -19.89 18.34
CA ASN A 32 9.87 -19.84 18.63
C ASN A 32 10.37 -18.40 18.80
N LEU A 33 9.94 -17.48 17.92
CA LEU A 33 10.26 -16.06 18.02
C LEU A 33 9.76 -15.48 19.36
N ALA A 34 8.51 -15.75 19.72
CA ALA A 34 7.93 -15.26 20.98
C ALA A 34 8.74 -15.73 22.22
N LYS A 35 9.20 -16.99 22.23
CA LYS A 35 10.06 -17.51 23.29
C LYS A 35 11.42 -16.82 23.34
N GLN A 36 12.02 -16.58 22.18
CA GLN A 36 13.30 -15.91 22.06
C GLN A 36 13.21 -14.46 22.54
N VAL A 37 12.18 -13.73 22.11
CA VAL A 37 11.92 -12.35 22.56
C VAL A 37 11.68 -12.30 24.08
N ALA A 38 10.86 -13.20 24.62
CA ALA A 38 10.61 -13.27 26.06
C ALA A 38 11.88 -13.55 26.88
N TYR A 39 12.81 -14.34 26.34
CA TYR A 39 14.12 -14.58 26.96
C TYR A 39 14.97 -13.31 26.97
N LEU A 40 15.10 -12.63 25.83
CA LEU A 40 15.90 -11.41 25.70
C LEU A 40 15.34 -10.25 26.54
N ILE A 41 14.01 -10.12 26.64
CA ILE A 41 13.36 -9.11 27.51
C ILE A 41 13.79 -9.27 28.97
N ARG A 42 13.91 -10.50 29.48
CA ARG A 42 14.38 -10.74 30.85
C ARG A 42 15.82 -10.31 31.04
N GLN A 43 16.64 -10.38 29.99
CA GLN A 43 18.04 -9.96 30.02
C GLN A 43 18.20 -8.43 29.97
N LEU A 44 17.16 -7.67 29.62
CA LEU A 44 17.18 -6.20 29.68
C LEU A 44 17.28 -5.66 31.12
N ASP A 45 16.98 -6.47 32.14
CA ASP A 45 17.15 -6.15 33.56
C ASP A 45 18.34 -6.88 34.19
N ALA A 46 19.27 -7.39 33.38
CA ALA A 46 20.44 -8.11 33.87
C ALA A 46 21.36 -7.20 34.72
N GLY A 47 22.05 -7.81 35.69
CA GLY A 47 22.92 -7.09 36.62
C GLY A 47 24.16 -6.46 36.00
N SER A 48 24.53 -6.86 34.77
CA SER A 48 25.65 -6.29 34.03
C SER A 48 25.17 -5.36 32.90
N LEU A 49 25.96 -4.34 32.56
CA LEU A 49 25.64 -3.46 31.43
C LEU A 49 25.80 -4.19 30.09
N ALA A 50 26.84 -5.01 29.94
CA ALA A 50 27.12 -5.74 28.71
C ALA A 50 25.96 -6.69 28.31
N GLU A 51 25.43 -7.48 29.25
CA GLU A 51 24.30 -8.39 28.95
C GLU A 51 23.03 -7.64 28.53
N ARG A 52 22.81 -6.44 29.08
CA ARG A 52 21.67 -5.59 28.71
C ARG A 52 21.83 -5.01 27.30
N ASP A 53 23.03 -4.56 26.96
CA ASP A 53 23.35 -4.03 25.63
C ASP A 53 23.29 -5.13 24.56
N ASP A 54 23.78 -6.33 24.87
CA ASP A 54 23.70 -7.51 23.98
C ASP A 54 22.24 -7.93 23.74
N ALA A 55 21.41 -7.94 24.80
CA ALA A 55 19.99 -8.28 24.68
C ALA A 55 19.22 -7.26 23.82
N GLU A 56 19.54 -5.98 23.96
CA GLU A 56 18.97 -4.90 23.15
C GLU A 56 19.37 -5.00 21.67
N ALA A 57 20.66 -5.26 21.40
CA ALA A 57 21.16 -5.47 20.05
C ALA A 57 20.50 -6.70 19.40
N ALA A 58 20.41 -7.82 20.12
CA ALA A 58 19.76 -9.03 19.65
C ALA A 58 18.27 -8.83 19.34
N LEU A 59 17.54 -8.09 20.19
CA LEU A 59 16.13 -7.75 19.92
C LEU A 59 15.97 -6.89 18.67
N THR A 60 16.92 -5.99 18.41
CA THR A 60 16.91 -5.14 17.24
C THR A 60 17.30 -5.90 15.96
N GLU A 61 18.21 -6.87 16.06
CA GLU A 61 18.65 -7.71 14.94
C GLU A 61 17.58 -8.70 14.49
N LEU A 62 16.75 -9.19 15.41
CA LEU A 62 15.57 -10.02 15.09
C LEU A 62 14.54 -9.28 14.23
N GLY A 63 14.61 -7.96 14.17
CA GLY A 63 13.84 -7.12 13.25
C GLY A 63 12.39 -6.83 13.69
N PRO A 64 11.59 -6.18 12.82
CA PRO A 64 10.30 -5.60 13.19
C PRO A 64 9.26 -6.57 13.78
N ALA A 65 9.36 -7.86 13.50
CA ALA A 65 8.45 -8.88 14.03
C ALA A 65 8.49 -8.97 15.57
N VAL A 66 9.56 -8.49 16.21
CA VAL A 66 9.69 -8.41 17.66
C VAL A 66 8.66 -7.48 18.31
N LEU A 67 8.18 -6.45 17.59
CA LEU A 67 7.23 -5.46 18.12
C LEU A 67 5.96 -6.11 18.72
N ASP A 68 5.49 -7.23 18.15
CA ASP A 68 4.31 -7.97 18.62
C ASP A 68 4.48 -8.64 19.99
N HIS A 69 5.73 -8.86 20.36
CA HIS A 69 6.11 -9.65 21.52
C HIS A 69 6.71 -8.79 22.63
N LEU A 70 6.85 -7.48 22.40
CA LEU A 70 7.27 -6.53 23.43
C LEU A 70 6.17 -6.39 24.49
N PRO A 71 6.54 -6.34 25.78
CA PRO A 71 5.56 -6.16 26.85
C PRO A 71 5.07 -4.71 26.89
N GLU A 72 3.83 -4.51 27.34
CA GLU A 72 3.34 -3.17 27.64
C GLU A 72 4.18 -2.51 28.75
N ILE A 73 4.56 -1.25 28.52
CA ILE A 73 5.25 -0.44 29.51
C ILE A 73 4.23 0.06 30.52
N THR A 74 4.33 -0.41 31.76
CA THR A 74 3.45 0.00 32.87
C THR A 74 4.22 0.80 33.91
N GLU A 75 3.54 1.39 34.89
CA GLU A 75 4.18 2.06 36.03
C GLU A 75 5.07 1.11 36.85
N ARG A 76 4.90 -0.20 36.70
CA ARG A 76 5.69 -1.24 37.37
C ARG A 76 6.96 -1.62 36.61
N THR A 77 7.14 -1.14 35.39
CA THR A 77 8.33 -1.44 34.58
C THR A 77 9.53 -0.68 35.15
N PRO A 78 10.66 -1.34 35.46
CA PRO A 78 11.88 -0.67 35.92
C PRO A 78 12.33 0.42 34.93
N ALA A 79 12.83 1.55 35.44
CA ALA A 79 13.15 2.72 34.61
C ALA A 79 14.17 2.41 33.50
N GLU A 80 15.17 1.58 33.79
CA GLU A 80 16.16 1.12 32.81
C GLU A 80 15.52 0.28 31.69
N VAL A 81 14.74 -0.74 32.08
CA VAL A 81 14.04 -1.63 31.14
C VAL A 81 13.09 -0.81 30.27
N LYS A 82 12.38 0.15 30.86
CA LYS A 82 11.51 1.09 30.15
C LYS A 82 12.29 1.85 29.08
N ALA A 83 13.40 2.50 29.43
CA ALA A 83 14.21 3.26 28.47
C ALA A 83 14.75 2.39 27.33
N ARG A 84 15.13 1.14 27.60
CA ARG A 84 15.60 0.19 26.58
C ARG A 84 14.47 -0.28 25.66
N LEU A 85 13.33 -0.65 26.22
CA LEU A 85 12.15 -1.03 25.44
C LEU A 85 11.69 0.12 24.53
N GLU A 86 11.70 1.36 25.01
CA GLU A 86 11.39 2.55 24.20
C GLU A 86 12.38 2.71 23.03
N ARG A 87 13.69 2.54 23.27
CA ARG A 87 14.71 2.60 22.21
C ARG A 87 14.55 1.46 21.19
N ILE A 88 14.38 0.22 21.66
CA ILE A 88 14.17 -0.96 20.80
C ILE A 88 12.94 -0.75 19.93
N ALA A 89 11.81 -0.37 20.52
CA ALA A 89 10.58 -0.10 19.78
C ALA A 89 10.79 0.98 18.72
N SER A 90 11.48 2.08 19.06
CA SER A 90 11.78 3.15 18.10
C SER A 90 12.65 2.68 16.92
N VAL A 91 13.70 1.89 17.18
CA VAL A 91 14.58 1.37 16.12
C VAL A 91 13.82 0.38 15.24
N LEU A 92 13.06 -0.54 15.82
CA LEU A 92 12.29 -1.54 15.09
C LEU A 92 11.16 -0.92 14.26
N GLN A 93 10.47 0.09 14.79
CA GLN A 93 9.47 0.86 14.03
C GLN A 93 10.10 1.57 12.84
N LYS A 94 11.30 2.14 13.01
CA LYS A 94 12.04 2.75 11.90
C LYS A 94 12.44 1.70 10.85
N GLN A 95 12.99 0.56 11.26
CA GLN A 95 13.31 -0.53 10.33
C GLN A 95 12.08 -1.03 9.58
N GLN A 96 10.92 -1.10 10.26
CA GLN A 96 9.66 -1.45 9.63
C GLN A 96 9.28 -0.41 8.56
N ALA A 97 9.34 0.87 8.89
CA ALA A 97 9.06 1.96 7.96
C ALA A 97 10.01 1.94 6.75
N ASP A 98 11.31 1.74 6.98
CA ASP A 98 12.31 1.64 5.93
C ASP A 98 12.03 0.42 5.04
N SER A 99 11.66 -0.73 5.61
CA SER A 99 11.39 -1.95 4.84
C SER A 99 10.22 -1.84 3.85
N ILE A 100 9.22 -1.00 4.18
CA ILE A 100 8.03 -0.76 3.35
C ILE A 100 8.33 0.28 2.26
N THR A 101 9.25 1.21 2.51
CA THR A 101 9.53 2.36 1.63
C THR A 101 10.80 2.18 0.79
N GLN A 102 11.55 1.09 1.00
CA GLN A 102 12.76 0.80 0.26
C GLN A 102 12.47 0.38 -1.19
N PRO A 103 13.10 1.03 -2.19
CA PRO A 103 12.95 0.66 -3.58
C PRO A 103 13.48 -0.74 -3.87
N LYS A 104 12.82 -1.44 -4.78
CA LYS A 104 13.32 -2.73 -5.28
C LYS A 104 14.27 -2.50 -6.44
N LEU A 105 15.45 -3.07 -6.32
CA LEU A 105 16.48 -3.02 -7.35
C LEU A 105 16.46 -4.30 -8.17
N VAL A 106 16.65 -4.17 -9.48
CA VAL A 106 16.56 -5.25 -10.45
C VAL A 106 17.85 -5.29 -11.27
N THR A 107 18.41 -6.49 -11.40
CA THR A 107 19.55 -6.79 -12.27
C THR A 107 19.11 -7.83 -13.30
N LEU A 108 19.28 -7.51 -14.59
CA LEU A 108 18.87 -8.36 -15.71
C LEU A 108 20.04 -8.51 -16.68
N ASP A 109 20.25 -9.72 -17.19
CA ASP A 109 21.18 -10.02 -18.29
C ASP A 109 20.51 -11.06 -19.19
N PHE A 110 19.63 -10.57 -20.07
CA PHE A 110 18.84 -11.39 -20.97
C PHE A 110 19.12 -11.03 -22.43
N LYS A 111 19.13 -12.05 -23.28
CA LYS A 111 19.31 -11.90 -24.72
C LYS A 111 18.30 -12.78 -25.44
N GLU A 112 17.44 -12.16 -26.24
CA GLU A 112 16.43 -12.85 -27.04
C GLU A 112 15.52 -13.76 -26.22
N THR A 113 15.24 -13.36 -24.97
CA THR A 113 14.49 -14.14 -23.98
C THR A 113 12.99 -13.77 -24.04
N PRO A 114 12.05 -14.73 -23.93
CA PRO A 114 10.62 -14.41 -23.89
C PRO A 114 10.28 -13.38 -22.81
N LEU A 115 9.42 -12.42 -23.14
CA LEU A 115 8.92 -11.40 -22.21
C LEU A 115 8.40 -12.02 -20.90
N SER A 116 7.66 -13.13 -20.98
CA SER A 116 7.13 -13.83 -19.82
C SER A 116 8.23 -14.26 -18.83
N GLU A 117 9.37 -14.74 -19.32
CA GLU A 117 10.52 -15.12 -18.49
C GLU A 117 11.23 -13.89 -17.89
N VAL A 118 11.34 -12.80 -18.66
CA VAL A 118 11.93 -11.54 -18.17
C VAL A 118 11.08 -10.93 -17.07
N LEU A 119 9.76 -10.87 -17.25
CA LEU A 119 8.83 -10.37 -16.22
C LEU A 119 8.83 -11.26 -14.98
N ALA A 120 8.88 -12.58 -15.13
CA ALA A 120 8.99 -13.50 -14.01
C ALA A 120 10.28 -13.26 -13.19
N ALA A 121 11.40 -12.95 -13.85
CA ALA A 121 12.64 -12.60 -13.16
C ALA A 121 12.53 -11.28 -12.39
N ILE A 122 11.83 -10.27 -12.94
CA ILE A 122 11.56 -9.01 -12.24
C ILE A 122 10.65 -9.25 -11.03
N GLU A 123 9.57 -10.02 -11.18
CA GLU A 123 8.66 -10.39 -10.09
C GLU A 123 9.40 -11.14 -8.98
N GLN A 124 10.27 -12.10 -9.32
CA GLN A 124 11.06 -12.84 -8.35
C GLN A 124 12.03 -11.94 -7.55
N GLN A 125 12.69 -10.97 -8.21
CA GLN A 125 13.65 -10.08 -7.55
C GLN A 125 12.95 -9.00 -6.70
N SER A 126 11.84 -8.46 -7.19
CA SER A 126 11.15 -7.33 -6.55
C SER A 126 10.07 -7.75 -5.56
N GLY A 127 9.48 -8.93 -5.74
CA GLY A 127 8.26 -9.36 -5.03
C GLY A 127 7.00 -8.62 -5.48
N ASN A 128 7.09 -7.73 -6.48
CA ASN A 128 5.95 -7.03 -7.04
C ASN A 128 5.28 -7.92 -8.09
N ARG A 129 4.01 -8.29 -7.87
CA ARG A 129 3.24 -9.10 -8.80
C ARG A 129 2.99 -8.35 -10.12
N ILE A 130 3.21 -9.00 -11.24
CA ILE A 130 2.97 -8.44 -12.58
C ILE A 130 1.90 -9.28 -13.29
N VAL A 131 0.85 -8.62 -13.81
CA VAL A 131 -0.32 -9.31 -14.37
C VAL A 131 -0.55 -8.88 -15.81
N ASP A 132 -0.65 -9.85 -16.71
CA ASP A 132 -1.05 -9.62 -18.10
C ASP A 132 -2.56 -9.34 -18.18
N PHE A 133 -2.91 -8.09 -18.47
CA PHE A 133 -4.29 -7.62 -18.52
C PHE A 133 -4.80 -7.45 -19.95
N ARG A 134 -3.99 -7.80 -20.96
CA ARG A 134 -4.38 -7.81 -22.38
C ARG A 134 -5.63 -8.66 -22.65
N PRO A 135 -5.80 -9.87 -22.06
CA PRO A 135 -7.01 -10.68 -22.25
C PRO A 135 -8.29 -9.94 -21.83
N ASN A 136 -8.23 -9.12 -20.78
CA ASN A 136 -9.37 -8.38 -20.25
C ASN A 136 -9.87 -7.31 -21.24
N PHE A 137 -9.00 -6.86 -22.15
CA PHE A 137 -9.31 -5.93 -23.24
C PHE A 137 -9.47 -6.62 -24.60
N GLY A 138 -9.42 -7.95 -24.66
CA GLY A 138 -9.46 -8.69 -25.93
C GLY A 138 -8.24 -8.46 -26.82
N GLN A 139 -7.13 -7.98 -26.25
CA GLN A 139 -5.88 -7.75 -26.95
C GLN A 139 -5.10 -9.05 -27.14
N GLN A 140 -4.26 -9.11 -28.16
CA GLN A 140 -3.42 -10.29 -28.42
C GLN A 140 -2.29 -10.40 -27.38
N THR A 141 -2.14 -11.59 -26.80
CA THR A 141 -1.09 -11.92 -25.84
C THR A 141 0.15 -12.47 -26.54
N ILE A 142 0.88 -11.58 -27.21
CA ILE A 142 2.17 -11.92 -27.82
C ILE A 142 3.24 -11.98 -26.72
N ASP A 143 4.16 -12.95 -26.81
CA ASP A 143 5.31 -13.10 -25.91
C ASP A 143 6.60 -12.77 -26.70
N PRO A 144 6.89 -11.47 -26.94
CA PRO A 144 8.03 -11.06 -27.75
C PRO A 144 9.35 -11.40 -27.06
N LYS A 145 10.41 -11.50 -27.87
CA LYS A 145 11.77 -11.68 -27.35
C LYS A 145 12.35 -10.33 -26.94
N ILE A 146 12.85 -10.26 -25.71
CA ILE A 146 13.43 -9.07 -25.10
C ILE A 146 14.93 -9.29 -24.86
N SER A 147 15.72 -8.27 -25.14
CA SER A 147 17.15 -8.23 -24.89
C SER A 147 17.45 -7.03 -23.99
N ILE A 148 17.77 -7.30 -22.72
CA ILE A 148 17.98 -6.25 -21.72
C ILE A 148 19.18 -6.60 -20.85
N GLN A 149 20.04 -5.62 -20.64
CA GLN A 149 21.15 -5.70 -19.69
C GLN A 149 21.12 -4.49 -18.76
N CYS A 150 21.03 -4.75 -17.46
CA CYS A 150 21.08 -3.73 -16.43
C CYS A 150 21.56 -4.31 -15.09
N GLU A 151 22.11 -3.44 -14.25
CA GLU A 151 22.57 -3.77 -12.91
C GLU A 151 21.99 -2.76 -11.92
N ASN A 152 21.34 -3.26 -10.87
CA ASN A 152 20.79 -2.48 -9.77
C ASN A 152 19.91 -1.28 -10.20
N LEU A 153 19.06 -1.45 -11.21
CA LEU A 153 18.10 -0.41 -11.61
C LEU A 153 16.88 -0.41 -10.69
N LEU A 154 16.25 0.75 -10.51
CA LEU A 154 14.94 0.82 -9.86
C LEU A 154 13.92 -0.02 -10.64
N PHE A 155 12.97 -0.63 -9.92
CA PHE A 155 11.89 -1.43 -10.50
C PHE A 155 11.23 -0.73 -11.70
N TRP A 156 10.78 0.52 -11.53
CA TRP A 156 10.11 1.27 -12.58
C TRP A 156 11.01 1.56 -13.80
N GLN A 157 12.31 1.74 -13.60
CA GLN A 157 13.26 1.93 -14.71
C GLN A 157 13.42 0.63 -15.50
N ALA A 158 13.44 -0.52 -14.83
CA ALA A 158 13.50 -1.83 -15.50
C ALA A 158 12.19 -2.12 -16.26
N ILE A 159 11.04 -1.90 -15.62
CA ILE A 159 9.72 -2.07 -16.22
C ILE A 159 9.57 -1.21 -17.47
N ASP A 160 9.88 0.07 -17.39
CA ASP A 160 9.72 0.99 -18.53
C ASP A 160 10.59 0.59 -19.72
N ARG A 161 11.81 0.10 -19.50
CA ARG A 161 12.67 -0.42 -20.57
C ARG A 161 12.08 -1.66 -21.21
N VAL A 162 11.64 -2.64 -20.40
CA VAL A 162 11.02 -3.87 -20.90
C VAL A 162 9.73 -3.56 -21.65
N PHE A 163 8.88 -2.68 -21.12
CA PHE A 163 7.62 -2.30 -21.75
C PHE A 163 7.84 -1.47 -23.02
N ALA A 164 8.88 -0.64 -23.08
CA ALA A 164 9.24 0.06 -24.31
C ALA A 164 9.68 -0.91 -25.42
N ASP A 165 10.51 -1.90 -25.10
CA ASP A 165 10.97 -2.91 -26.08
C ASP A 165 9.84 -3.84 -26.53
N ALA A 166 8.88 -4.11 -25.64
CA ALA A 166 7.74 -5.01 -25.89
C ALA A 166 6.49 -4.31 -26.48
N ASP A 167 6.51 -2.99 -26.66
CA ASP A 167 5.36 -2.16 -27.05
C ASP A 167 4.14 -2.30 -26.09
N LEU A 168 4.42 -2.24 -24.79
CA LEU A 168 3.45 -2.37 -23.70
C LEU A 168 3.31 -1.06 -22.90
N ALA A 169 2.24 -0.99 -22.11
CA ALA A 169 1.99 0.09 -21.17
C ALA A 169 1.53 -0.47 -19.81
N ALA A 170 1.94 0.20 -18.73
CA ALA A 170 1.41 -0.06 -17.40
C ALA A 170 -0.08 0.31 -17.35
N TYR A 171 -0.87 -0.50 -16.65
CA TYR A 171 -2.29 -0.25 -16.41
C TYR A 171 -2.54 -0.12 -14.92
N ALA A 172 -2.75 1.12 -14.46
CA ALA A 172 -2.83 1.44 -13.04
C ALA A 172 -4.16 1.06 -12.36
N TYR A 173 -5.18 0.62 -13.12
CA TYR A 173 -6.56 0.49 -12.66
C TYR A 173 -7.11 -0.94 -12.79
N ALA A 174 -6.27 -1.95 -12.53
CA ALA A 174 -6.67 -3.35 -12.61
C ALA A 174 -7.66 -3.78 -11.52
N GLY A 175 -7.78 -3.01 -10.42
CA GLY A 175 -8.62 -3.36 -9.26
C GLY A 175 -8.04 -4.50 -8.42
N GLU A 176 -6.90 -5.07 -8.83
CA GLU A 176 -6.18 -6.08 -8.09
C GLU A 176 -5.14 -5.42 -7.17
N LYS A 177 -5.21 -5.75 -5.87
CA LYS A 177 -4.31 -5.18 -4.86
C LYS A 177 -2.88 -5.69 -5.07
N ASN A 178 -1.91 -4.80 -4.84
CA ASN A 178 -0.48 -5.14 -4.84
C ASN A 178 0.01 -5.79 -6.14
N SER A 179 -0.59 -5.44 -7.28
CA SER A 179 -0.15 -5.90 -8.60
C SER A 179 0.01 -4.76 -9.59
N LEU A 180 1.01 -4.87 -10.46
CA LEU A 180 1.15 -4.06 -11.66
C LEU A 180 0.53 -4.80 -12.84
N ALA A 181 -0.55 -4.26 -13.40
CA ALA A 181 -1.09 -4.78 -14.65
C ALA A 181 -0.43 -4.12 -15.86
N PHE A 182 -0.45 -4.80 -17.00
CA PHE A 182 -0.01 -4.24 -18.28
C PHE A 182 -0.92 -4.61 -19.44
N VAL A 183 -0.90 -3.76 -20.45
CA VAL A 183 -1.69 -3.88 -21.69
C VAL A 183 -0.82 -3.56 -22.90
N ASN A 184 -1.29 -3.88 -24.11
CA ASN A 184 -0.68 -3.36 -25.33
C ASN A 184 -0.80 -1.84 -25.35
N ARG A 185 0.21 -1.19 -25.92
CA ARG A 185 0.24 0.25 -26.06
C ARG A 185 -0.66 0.71 -27.22
N ASP A 186 -1.58 1.64 -26.96
CA ASP A 186 -2.53 2.13 -27.99
C ASP A 186 -1.93 3.23 -28.89
N ALA A 187 -0.91 3.95 -28.41
CA ALA A 187 -0.22 5.02 -29.12
C ALA A 187 1.23 5.11 -28.64
N PRO A 188 2.18 5.65 -29.44
CA PRO A 188 3.56 5.84 -28.99
C PRO A 188 3.59 6.53 -27.63
N GLY A 189 4.19 5.85 -26.65
CA GLY A 189 4.28 6.35 -25.29
C GLY A 189 5.18 7.58 -25.23
N LEU A 190 5.12 8.29 -24.11
CA LEU A 190 6.08 9.36 -23.85
C LEU A 190 7.51 8.79 -23.89
N PRO A 191 8.49 9.55 -24.42
CA PRO A 191 9.88 9.22 -24.27
C PRO A 191 10.22 8.93 -22.80
N LEU A 192 10.94 7.84 -22.53
CA LEU A 192 11.26 7.41 -21.15
C LEU A 192 12.01 8.48 -20.34
N ASN A 193 12.70 9.41 -21.00
CA ASN A 193 13.40 10.52 -20.36
C ASN A 193 12.47 11.61 -19.81
N LEU A 194 11.17 11.59 -20.14
CA LEU A 194 10.18 12.50 -19.54
C LEU A 194 9.65 12.00 -18.19
N ALA A 195 9.98 10.77 -17.78
CA ALA A 195 9.61 10.25 -16.48
C ALA A 195 10.74 10.48 -15.45
N SER A 196 10.35 10.86 -14.24
CA SER A 196 11.22 10.92 -13.07
C SER A 196 11.07 9.65 -12.24
N TYR A 197 12.19 9.00 -11.91
CA TYR A 197 12.21 7.82 -11.04
C TYR A 197 12.84 8.19 -9.71
N THR A 198 12.11 8.03 -8.61
CA THR A 198 12.56 8.46 -7.28
C THR A 198 12.09 7.46 -6.23
N GLY A 199 13.04 6.68 -5.70
CA GLY A 199 12.74 5.54 -4.84
C GLY A 199 11.74 4.58 -5.49
N VAL A 200 10.62 4.35 -4.81
CA VAL A 200 9.52 3.46 -5.23
C VAL A 200 8.54 4.13 -6.20
N PHE A 201 8.73 5.42 -6.53
CA PHE A 201 7.80 6.19 -7.35
C PHE A 201 8.33 6.46 -8.75
N ARG A 202 7.38 6.54 -9.68
CA ARG A 202 7.53 7.03 -11.03
C ARG A 202 6.58 8.21 -11.22
N VAL A 203 7.10 9.35 -11.65
CA VAL A 203 6.32 10.56 -11.94
C VAL A 203 6.45 10.89 -13.41
N GLU A 204 5.35 11.11 -14.12
CA GLU A 204 5.39 11.51 -15.53
C GLU A 204 4.33 12.56 -15.87
N PRO A 205 4.60 13.46 -16.84
CA PRO A 205 3.58 14.36 -17.35
C PRO A 205 2.70 13.63 -18.38
N THR A 206 1.40 13.50 -18.13
CA THR A 206 0.48 12.79 -19.04
C THR A 206 -0.23 13.72 -20.02
N ARG A 207 -0.33 15.01 -19.69
CA ARG A 207 -1.02 15.99 -20.54
C ARG A 207 -0.57 17.41 -20.21
N ILE A 208 -0.44 18.24 -21.24
CA ILE A 208 -0.37 19.69 -21.08
C ILE A 208 -1.53 20.33 -21.83
N GLU A 209 -2.21 21.26 -21.18
CA GLU A 209 -3.24 22.09 -21.80
C GLU A 209 -2.88 23.56 -21.64
N MET A 210 -2.86 24.30 -22.75
CA MET A 210 -2.87 25.75 -22.72
C MET A 210 -4.21 26.25 -23.22
N HIS A 211 -4.82 27.17 -22.47
CA HIS A 211 -6.10 27.75 -22.85
C HIS A 211 -6.08 29.25 -22.66
N ARG A 212 -6.82 29.93 -23.55
CA ARG A 212 -7.17 31.33 -23.37
C ARG A 212 -8.63 31.44 -23.01
N ASN A 213 -8.92 32.20 -21.97
CA ASN A 213 -10.28 32.47 -21.56
C ASN A 213 -10.74 33.78 -22.19
N LEU A 214 -11.86 33.74 -22.91
CA LEU A 214 -12.38 34.94 -23.56
C LEU A 214 -13.22 35.81 -22.61
N ILE A 215 -13.78 35.21 -21.56
CA ILE A 215 -14.61 35.86 -20.54
C ILE A 215 -14.48 35.10 -19.20
N PRO A 216 -13.92 35.69 -18.14
CA PRO A 216 -13.12 36.92 -18.13
C PRO A 216 -11.72 36.69 -18.76
N PRO A 217 -11.13 37.67 -19.48
CA PRO A 217 -9.82 37.54 -20.15
C PRO A 217 -8.61 37.35 -19.24
N ILE A 218 -8.78 37.40 -17.92
CA ILE A 218 -7.69 37.40 -16.94
C ILE A 218 -7.30 35.99 -16.49
N SER A 219 -8.03 34.96 -16.93
CA SER A 219 -7.84 33.58 -16.52
C SER A 219 -7.16 32.70 -17.57
N ASP A 220 -6.43 33.27 -18.54
CA ASP A 220 -5.53 32.48 -19.40
C ASP A 220 -4.63 31.59 -18.53
N GLY A 221 -4.46 30.34 -18.92
CA GLY A 221 -3.84 29.36 -18.03
C GLY A 221 -3.23 28.19 -18.76
N MET A 222 -2.32 27.54 -18.06
CA MET A 222 -1.72 26.29 -18.42
C MET A 222 -2.03 25.25 -17.34
N ARG A 223 -2.30 24.01 -17.74
CA ARG A 223 -2.46 22.88 -16.83
C ARG A 223 -1.50 21.78 -17.24
N ILE A 224 -0.81 21.22 -16.26
CA ILE A 224 0.01 20.02 -16.45
C ILE A 224 -0.63 18.91 -15.63
N ASN A 225 -1.02 17.84 -16.30
CA ASN A 225 -1.41 16.61 -15.61
C ASN A 225 -0.14 15.81 -15.35
N LEU A 226 0.13 15.52 -14.08
CA LEU A 226 1.16 14.60 -13.66
C LEU A 226 0.51 13.31 -13.16
N GLN A 227 1.05 12.18 -13.59
CA GLN A 227 0.72 10.89 -13.04
C GLN A 227 1.83 10.47 -12.07
N VAL A 228 1.45 10.08 -10.86
CA VAL A 228 2.35 9.53 -9.84
C VAL A 228 1.98 8.07 -9.61
N THR A 229 2.87 7.18 -10.01
CA THR A 229 2.74 5.72 -9.92
C THR A 229 3.75 5.18 -8.91
N TRP A 230 3.43 4.06 -8.24
CA TRP A 230 4.31 3.46 -7.21
C TRP A 230 4.47 1.95 -7.38
N GLU A 231 5.55 1.41 -6.81
CA GLU A 231 5.74 -0.03 -6.74
C GLU A 231 4.59 -0.72 -5.99
N PRO A 232 4.02 -1.83 -6.51
CA PRO A 232 2.84 -2.46 -5.94
C PRO A 232 2.93 -2.85 -4.45
N HIS A 233 4.11 -3.11 -3.90
CA HIS A 233 4.26 -3.45 -2.48
C HIS A 233 4.05 -2.28 -1.50
N VAL A 234 4.10 -1.02 -1.97
CA VAL A 234 4.05 0.18 -1.11
C VAL A 234 2.61 0.59 -0.77
N SER A 235 1.67 0.46 -1.71
CA SER A 235 0.24 0.77 -1.55
C SER A 235 -0.08 1.97 -0.62
N PRO A 236 0.30 3.21 -1.01
CA PRO A 236 -0.07 4.42 -0.27
C PRO A 236 -1.59 4.53 -0.10
N ILE A 237 -2.04 5.20 0.96
CA ILE A 237 -3.46 5.50 1.20
C ILE A 237 -3.83 6.96 0.85
N LEU A 238 -2.83 7.84 0.80
CA LEU A 238 -2.98 9.25 0.47
C LEU A 238 -1.66 9.76 -0.12
N ILE A 239 -1.73 10.57 -1.17
CA ILE A 239 -0.59 11.36 -1.64
C ILE A 239 -0.94 12.84 -1.52
N LYS A 240 -0.12 13.57 -0.77
CA LYS A 240 -0.21 15.01 -0.58
C LYS A 240 0.80 15.71 -1.46
N PHE A 241 0.35 16.71 -2.19
CA PHE A 241 1.16 17.48 -3.12
C PHE A 241 1.06 18.96 -2.76
N PRO A 242 1.89 19.44 -1.82
CA PRO A 242 1.97 20.86 -1.51
C PRO A 242 2.69 21.62 -2.65
N PHE A 243 2.18 22.81 -2.98
CA PHE A 243 2.72 23.62 -4.07
C PHE A 243 3.76 24.65 -3.63
N ASP A 244 4.02 24.79 -2.34
CA ASP A 244 5.01 25.71 -1.78
C ASP A 244 6.45 25.41 -2.25
N ALA A 245 6.75 24.14 -2.49
CA ALA A 245 8.02 23.65 -3.01
C ALA A 245 8.03 23.44 -4.54
N LEU A 246 6.93 23.76 -5.24
CA LEU A 246 6.87 23.58 -6.69
C LEU A 246 7.55 24.76 -7.42
N THR A 247 8.48 24.44 -8.31
CA THR A 247 9.14 25.40 -9.19
C THR A 247 9.10 24.92 -10.62
N ALA A 248 8.85 25.82 -11.56
CA ALA A 248 8.81 25.52 -13.00
C ALA A 248 9.52 26.62 -13.79
N ALA A 249 10.35 26.23 -14.75
CA ALA A 249 11.03 27.16 -15.66
C ALA A 249 10.87 26.69 -17.11
N ASP A 250 10.64 27.63 -18.03
CA ASP A 250 10.67 27.36 -19.47
C ASP A 250 12.10 27.35 -20.04
N ASP A 251 12.23 26.98 -21.31
CA ASP A 251 13.47 26.97 -22.11
C ASP A 251 14.12 28.36 -22.32
N GLN A 252 13.47 29.42 -21.84
CA GLN A 252 13.99 30.78 -21.82
C GLN A 252 14.38 31.22 -20.40
N MET A 253 14.41 30.28 -19.44
CA MET A 253 14.66 30.51 -18.01
C MET A 253 13.61 31.41 -17.33
N SER A 254 12.42 31.54 -17.93
CA SER A 254 11.32 32.29 -17.33
C SER A 254 10.61 31.43 -16.28
N ASP A 255 10.31 32.05 -15.14
CA ASP A 255 9.62 31.40 -14.03
C ASP A 255 8.12 31.23 -14.33
N LEU A 256 7.70 29.99 -14.51
CA LEU A 256 6.32 29.60 -14.77
C LEU A 256 5.56 29.51 -13.44
N LYS A 257 5.05 30.66 -12.99
CA LYS A 257 4.34 30.76 -11.71
C LYS A 257 3.06 29.93 -11.67
N LEU A 258 2.73 29.42 -10.49
CA LEU A 258 1.39 28.89 -10.20
C LEU A 258 0.31 29.93 -10.53
N ALA A 259 -0.80 29.44 -11.10
CA ALA A 259 -2.01 30.24 -11.23
C ALA A 259 -2.74 30.30 -9.87
N ASP A 260 -3.65 31.28 -9.72
CA ASP A 260 -4.47 31.38 -8.51
C ASP A 260 -5.30 30.10 -8.34
N GLY A 261 -5.24 29.49 -7.15
CA GLY A 261 -5.81 28.17 -6.95
C GLY A 261 -5.47 27.56 -5.58
N PRO A 262 -5.69 26.24 -5.43
CA PRO A 262 -5.34 25.53 -4.21
C PRO A 262 -3.83 25.55 -3.97
N VAL A 263 -3.43 25.51 -2.70
CA VAL A 263 -2.02 25.49 -2.27
C VAL A 263 -1.46 24.08 -2.05
N SER A 264 -2.34 23.07 -2.04
CA SER A 264 -2.01 21.64 -1.96
C SER A 264 -3.13 20.85 -2.63
N TYR A 265 -2.78 19.68 -3.18
CA TYR A 265 -3.74 18.64 -3.49
C TYR A 265 -3.51 17.42 -2.62
N ASP A 266 -4.58 16.90 -2.04
CA ASP A 266 -4.57 15.69 -1.23
C ASP A 266 -5.45 14.67 -1.94
N VAL A 267 -4.85 13.61 -2.47
CA VAL A 267 -5.54 12.59 -3.27
C VAL A 267 -5.51 11.27 -2.51
N ALA A 268 -6.71 10.79 -2.12
CA ALA A 268 -6.88 9.46 -1.54
C ALA A 268 -6.65 8.40 -2.61
N VAL A 269 -6.01 7.30 -2.22
CA VAL A 269 -5.73 6.18 -3.12
C VAL A 269 -6.79 5.13 -2.92
N ASP A 270 -7.54 4.82 -3.97
CA ASP A 270 -8.52 3.74 -3.92
C ASP A 270 -7.82 2.37 -3.95
N SER A 271 -8.45 1.40 -3.31
CA SER A 271 -8.00 0.01 -3.31
C SER A 271 -7.82 -0.53 -4.74
N GLY A 272 -6.65 -1.11 -5.02
CA GLY A 272 -6.36 -1.75 -6.31
C GLY A 272 -5.90 -0.78 -7.40
N GLN A 273 -5.69 0.49 -7.06
CA GLN A 273 -4.98 1.44 -7.92
C GLN A 273 -3.47 1.39 -7.62
N THR A 274 -2.66 1.66 -8.63
CA THR A 274 -1.19 1.83 -8.47
C THR A 274 -0.71 3.22 -8.91
N SER A 275 -1.65 4.14 -9.15
CA SER A 275 -1.35 5.50 -9.59
C SER A 275 -2.43 6.50 -9.18
N VAL A 276 -2.05 7.77 -9.06
CA VAL A 276 -2.95 8.93 -8.97
C VAL A 276 -2.53 10.02 -9.95
N ASP A 277 -3.45 10.90 -10.30
CA ASP A 277 -3.19 12.05 -11.17
C ASP A 277 -3.33 13.37 -10.41
N PHE A 278 -2.42 14.29 -10.68
CA PHE A 278 -2.42 15.67 -10.19
C PHE A 278 -2.55 16.63 -11.35
N VAL A 279 -3.34 17.70 -11.19
CA VAL A 279 -3.44 18.77 -12.18
C VAL A 279 -2.78 20.02 -11.61
N ILE A 280 -1.62 20.39 -12.12
CA ILE A 280 -0.87 21.56 -11.69
C ILE A 280 -1.31 22.78 -12.50
N PRO A 281 -1.92 23.81 -11.88
CA PRO A 281 -2.30 25.02 -12.57
C PRO A 281 -1.13 26.02 -12.60
N LEU A 282 -0.65 26.36 -13.79
CA LEU A 282 0.39 27.36 -14.03
C LEU A 282 -0.17 28.54 -14.82
N LYS A 283 0.44 29.70 -14.66
CA LYS A 283 0.23 30.82 -15.57
C LYS A 283 0.72 30.44 -16.96
N LEU A 284 0.12 31.05 -17.96
CA LEU A 284 0.48 30.80 -19.36
C LEU A 284 1.96 31.08 -19.59
N ALA A 285 2.65 30.17 -20.27
CA ALA A 285 4.04 30.37 -20.64
C ALA A 285 4.22 31.60 -21.55
N PRO A 286 5.34 32.33 -21.45
CA PRO A 286 5.68 33.41 -22.37
C PRO A 286 5.61 32.97 -23.85
N ARG A 287 5.29 33.92 -24.73
CA ARG A 287 5.25 33.64 -26.17
C ARG A 287 6.67 33.29 -26.65
N GLY A 288 6.80 32.14 -27.31
CA GLY A 288 8.08 31.67 -27.85
C GLY A 288 8.68 30.51 -27.06
N SER A 289 8.20 30.25 -25.85
CA SER A 289 8.58 29.07 -25.06
C SER A 289 8.21 27.79 -25.80
N GLN A 290 9.14 26.84 -25.92
CA GLN A 290 8.94 25.55 -26.59
C GLN A 290 8.78 24.40 -25.63
N SER A 291 9.34 24.52 -24.43
CA SER A 291 9.29 23.48 -23.40
C SER A 291 9.34 24.07 -22.01
N ILE A 292 8.88 23.30 -21.05
CA ILE A 292 9.23 23.47 -19.64
C ILE A 292 10.58 22.76 -19.49
N GLU A 293 11.66 23.55 -19.47
CA GLU A 293 13.01 23.02 -19.29
C GLU A 293 13.11 22.25 -17.97
N LYS A 294 12.43 22.73 -16.92
CA LYS A 294 12.51 22.12 -15.61
C LYS A 294 11.23 22.30 -14.79
N LEU A 295 10.70 21.21 -14.24
CA LEU A 295 9.61 21.17 -13.27
C LEU A 295 10.06 20.36 -12.05
N GLN A 296 10.17 21.00 -10.89
CA GLN A 296 10.58 20.36 -9.64
C GLN A 296 9.52 20.55 -8.57
N GLY A 297 9.37 19.55 -7.71
CA GLY A 297 8.47 19.65 -6.57
C GLY A 297 8.70 18.56 -5.53
N LYS A 298 7.88 18.61 -4.49
CA LYS A 298 7.83 17.61 -3.43
C LYS A 298 6.40 17.12 -3.24
N PHE A 299 6.25 15.83 -3.00
CA PHE A 299 5.00 15.27 -2.48
C PHE A 299 5.30 14.39 -1.28
N VAL A 300 4.27 14.08 -0.50
CA VAL A 300 4.34 13.19 0.66
C VAL A 300 3.36 12.06 0.44
N ALA A 301 3.87 10.84 0.35
CA ALA A 301 3.05 9.64 0.35
C ALA A 301 2.82 9.16 1.79
N LEU A 302 1.56 8.92 2.15
CA LEU A 302 1.20 8.27 3.40
C LEU A 302 1.06 6.78 3.13
N VAL A 303 2.00 6.02 3.68
CA VAL A 303 2.13 4.59 3.43
C VAL A 303 1.69 3.83 4.68
N PRO A 304 0.68 2.95 4.59
CA PRO A 304 0.24 2.17 5.71
C PRO A 304 1.36 1.22 6.14
N GLY A 305 1.59 1.15 7.45
CA GLY A 305 2.45 0.16 8.05
C GLY A 305 1.81 -1.23 8.04
N ARG A 306 2.17 -2.03 9.04
CA ARG A 306 1.51 -3.31 9.27
C ARG A 306 0.01 -3.14 9.50
N VAL A 307 -0.79 -3.97 8.85
CA VAL A 307 -2.24 -4.05 9.08
C VAL A 307 -2.51 -4.92 10.30
N GLU A 308 -3.20 -4.35 11.28
CA GLU A 308 -3.68 -5.06 12.46
C GLU A 308 -5.09 -5.61 12.23
N THR A 309 -5.33 -6.82 12.73
CA THR A 309 -6.63 -7.48 12.65
C THR A 309 -7.28 -7.53 14.03
N PHE A 310 -8.45 -6.92 14.15
CA PHE A 310 -9.28 -6.89 15.35
C PHE A 310 -10.47 -7.83 15.15
N ARG A 311 -10.69 -8.73 16.10
CA ARG A 311 -11.78 -9.72 16.05
C ARG A 311 -12.67 -9.57 17.26
N PHE A 312 -13.95 -9.31 17.03
CA PHE A 312 -14.96 -9.21 18.09
C PHE A 312 -15.93 -10.37 17.99
N ASP A 313 -15.85 -11.29 18.95
CA ASP A 313 -16.78 -12.40 19.07
C ASP A 313 -18.02 -12.00 19.87
N ARG A 314 -19.02 -12.89 19.91
CA ARG A 314 -20.25 -12.75 20.72
C ARG A 314 -21.09 -11.52 20.34
N LEU A 315 -21.31 -11.31 19.05
CA LEU A 315 -22.00 -10.13 18.52
C LEU A 315 -23.45 -9.97 19.02
N ALA A 316 -24.12 -11.05 19.43
CA ALA A 316 -25.47 -11.00 20.00
C ALA A 316 -25.60 -10.06 21.21
N ASN A 317 -24.52 -9.88 21.98
CA ASN A 317 -24.50 -9.02 23.16
C ASN A 317 -23.33 -8.01 23.13
N ALA A 318 -22.72 -7.79 21.96
CA ALA A 318 -21.53 -6.95 21.84
C ALA A 318 -21.86 -5.48 22.15
N ARG A 319 -21.27 -4.98 23.25
CA ARG A 319 -21.39 -3.58 23.66
C ARG A 319 -20.11 -3.11 24.32
N GLY A 320 -19.54 -2.03 23.79
CA GLY A 320 -18.33 -1.39 24.33
C GLY A 320 -17.11 -2.30 24.37
N LEU A 321 -17.01 -3.26 23.45
CA LEU A 321 -15.84 -4.14 23.36
C LEU A 321 -14.68 -3.34 22.77
N ARG A 322 -13.51 -3.39 23.39
CA ARG A 322 -12.33 -2.62 22.96
C ARG A 322 -11.13 -3.53 22.84
N GLN A 323 -10.30 -3.26 21.84
CA GLN A 323 -9.01 -3.90 21.63
C GLN A 323 -8.00 -2.84 21.19
N GLU A 324 -6.74 -3.07 21.50
CA GLU A 324 -5.62 -2.22 21.11
C GLU A 324 -4.52 -3.11 20.54
N LYS A 325 -4.03 -2.77 19.35
CA LYS A 325 -2.95 -3.47 18.65
C LYS A 325 -2.16 -2.48 17.81
N GLY A 326 -0.84 -2.61 17.78
CA GLY A 326 0.02 -1.76 16.96
C GLY A 326 -0.10 -0.25 17.24
N GLY A 327 -0.56 0.17 18.43
CA GLY A 327 -0.79 1.58 18.75
C GLY A 327 -2.14 2.13 18.27
N VAL A 328 -3.03 1.29 17.75
CA VAL A 328 -4.39 1.65 17.33
C VAL A 328 -5.41 1.00 18.24
N GLN A 329 -6.37 1.81 18.68
CA GLN A 329 -7.48 1.34 19.49
C GLN A 329 -8.74 1.22 18.63
N VAL A 330 -9.37 0.04 18.63
CA VAL A 330 -10.63 -0.22 17.95
C VAL A 330 -11.67 -0.62 18.98
N ALA A 331 -12.82 0.06 18.93
CA ALA A 331 -13.95 -0.20 19.81
C ALA A 331 -15.19 -0.57 18.99
N LEU A 332 -15.74 -1.76 19.23
CA LEU A 332 -17.11 -2.09 18.83
C LEU A 332 -18.07 -1.56 19.91
N GLU A 333 -18.63 -0.37 19.68
CA GLU A 333 -19.55 0.27 20.61
C GLU A 333 -20.82 -0.54 20.78
N GLN A 334 -21.36 -1.02 19.65
CA GLN A 334 -22.61 -1.74 19.60
C GLN A 334 -22.72 -2.54 18.29
N PHE A 335 -23.25 -3.76 18.39
CA PHE A 335 -23.83 -4.48 17.26
C PHE A 335 -25.34 -4.59 17.49
N ARG A 336 -26.17 -3.96 16.66
CA ARG A 336 -27.63 -3.94 16.88
C ARG A 336 -28.44 -4.01 15.61
N LYS A 337 -29.64 -4.59 15.71
CA LYS A 337 -30.63 -4.53 14.63
C LYS A 337 -31.15 -3.09 14.47
N ASN A 338 -31.20 -2.60 13.25
CA ASN A 338 -31.76 -1.33 12.83
C ASN A 338 -32.61 -1.55 11.58
N ARG A 339 -33.94 -1.64 11.78
CA ARG A 339 -34.91 -2.09 10.76
C ARG A 339 -34.53 -3.47 10.20
N ASP A 340 -34.21 -3.55 8.92
CA ASP A 340 -33.90 -4.78 8.21
C ASP A 340 -32.39 -5.10 8.21
N LEU A 341 -31.56 -4.18 8.72
CA LEU A 341 -30.09 -4.29 8.75
C LEU A 341 -29.58 -4.42 10.18
N TYR A 342 -28.33 -4.86 10.33
CA TYR A 342 -27.57 -4.75 11.57
C TYR A 342 -26.49 -3.68 11.43
N ASP A 343 -26.41 -2.77 12.40
CA ASP A 343 -25.35 -1.76 12.48
C ASP A 343 -24.24 -2.27 13.42
N ALA A 344 -23.02 -2.42 12.89
CA ALA A 344 -21.80 -2.55 13.67
C ALA A 344 -21.15 -1.17 13.82
N ARG A 345 -21.28 -0.57 15.01
CA ARG A 345 -20.72 0.76 15.29
C ARG A 345 -19.29 0.62 15.79
N ILE A 346 -18.33 0.95 14.93
CA ILE A 346 -16.91 0.87 15.22
C ILE A 346 -16.37 2.29 15.40
N VAL A 347 -15.62 2.51 16.48
CA VAL A 347 -14.79 3.71 16.67
C VAL A 347 -13.34 3.28 16.61
N VAL A 348 -12.57 3.90 15.72
CA VAL A 348 -11.12 3.72 15.63
C VAL A 348 -10.45 4.97 16.14
N ARG A 349 -9.45 4.81 17.01
CA ARG A 349 -8.66 5.88 17.58
C ARG A 349 -7.18 5.60 17.32
N PHE A 350 -6.44 6.67 17.04
CA PHE A 350 -4.99 6.66 16.80
C PHE A 350 -4.28 7.50 17.87
N PRO A 351 -4.14 7.01 19.12
CA PRO A 351 -3.52 7.75 20.21
C PRO A 351 -2.07 8.13 19.86
N GLY A 352 -1.76 9.43 19.88
CA GLY A 352 -0.42 9.91 19.54
C GLY A 352 -0.02 9.69 18.07
N GLY A 353 -0.99 9.42 17.18
CA GLY A 353 -0.76 9.28 15.75
C GLY A 353 -0.09 10.51 15.14
N SER A 354 0.69 10.31 14.07
CA SER A 354 1.31 11.41 13.32
C SER A 354 0.23 12.39 12.80
N GLU A 355 0.56 13.67 12.60
CA GLU A 355 -0.36 14.63 11.94
C GLU A 355 -0.90 14.09 10.61
N ALA A 356 -0.12 13.20 9.95
CA ALA A 356 -0.53 12.47 8.76
C ALA A 356 -1.73 11.52 8.96
N LEU A 357 -1.81 10.82 10.09
CA LEU A 357 -2.98 10.00 10.47
C LEU A 357 -4.21 10.87 10.71
N GLN A 358 -4.02 12.04 11.34
CA GLN A 358 -5.10 12.91 11.83
C GLN A 358 -5.68 13.83 10.74
N SER A 359 -4.88 14.23 9.75
CA SER A 359 -5.26 15.32 8.86
C SER A 359 -6.28 14.97 7.78
N HIS A 360 -6.51 13.68 7.47
CA HIS A 360 -7.52 13.25 6.50
C HIS A 360 -7.96 11.81 6.78
N LEU A 361 -8.79 11.56 7.79
CA LEU A 361 -9.30 10.21 8.16
C LEU A 361 -10.23 9.57 7.09
N GLY A 362 -10.33 10.19 5.90
CA GLY A 362 -11.03 9.70 4.73
C GLY A 362 -10.71 8.24 4.37
N TRP A 363 -9.44 7.88 4.47
CA TRP A 363 -8.92 6.55 4.13
C TRP A 363 -9.49 5.43 5.01
N VAL A 364 -10.01 5.73 6.21
CA VAL A 364 -10.60 4.72 7.11
C VAL A 364 -11.87 4.09 6.52
N ASP A 365 -12.53 4.78 5.60
CA ASP A 365 -13.69 4.24 4.87
C ASP A 365 -13.31 3.01 4.02
N SER A 366 -12.05 2.91 3.61
CA SER A 366 -11.52 1.81 2.80
C SER A 366 -10.96 0.65 3.64
N ASN A 367 -10.99 0.75 4.97
CA ASN A 367 -10.55 -0.33 5.84
C ASN A 367 -11.45 -1.56 5.66
N GLU A 368 -10.83 -2.74 5.70
CA GLU A 368 -11.53 -4.00 5.46
C GLU A 368 -12.34 -4.40 6.70
N VAL A 369 -13.66 -4.56 6.51
CA VAL A 369 -14.59 -4.96 7.57
C VAL A 369 -15.57 -5.98 7.04
N TYR A 370 -15.70 -7.10 7.73
CA TYR A 370 -16.65 -8.15 7.36
C TYR A 370 -17.06 -8.97 8.58
N LEU A 371 -18.14 -9.73 8.42
CA LEU A 371 -18.53 -10.77 9.34
C LEU A 371 -17.96 -12.11 8.86
N GLU A 372 -17.46 -12.91 9.80
CA GLU A 372 -16.93 -14.25 9.53
C GLU A 372 -17.70 -15.28 10.36
N ALA A 373 -18.25 -16.27 9.68
CA ALA A 373 -18.96 -17.38 10.28
C ALA A 373 -18.00 -18.47 10.80
N ALA A 374 -18.50 -19.40 11.61
CA ALA A 374 -17.71 -20.49 12.18
C ALA A 374 -17.12 -21.46 11.12
N ASP A 375 -17.74 -21.55 9.95
CA ASP A 375 -17.26 -22.33 8.79
C ASP A 375 -16.28 -21.54 7.90
N GLY A 376 -15.96 -20.29 8.27
CA GLY A 376 -15.09 -19.40 7.52
C GLY A 376 -15.79 -18.62 6.41
N GLU A 377 -17.11 -18.73 6.27
CA GLU A 377 -17.86 -17.92 5.32
C GLU A 377 -17.74 -16.43 5.67
N ARG A 378 -17.38 -15.62 4.67
CA ARG A 378 -17.27 -14.17 4.78
C ARG A 378 -18.54 -13.50 4.27
N LEU A 379 -19.07 -12.58 5.07
CA LEU A 379 -20.20 -11.73 4.74
C LEU A 379 -19.78 -10.25 4.78
N ASP A 380 -19.78 -9.61 3.61
CA ASP A 380 -19.44 -8.20 3.45
C ASP A 380 -20.58 -7.27 3.89
N HIS A 381 -20.24 -6.01 4.19
CA HIS A 381 -21.23 -5.00 4.55
C HIS A 381 -21.95 -4.44 3.29
N ALA A 382 -23.22 -4.08 3.44
CA ALA A 382 -24.04 -3.45 2.40
C ALA A 382 -23.85 -1.92 2.32
N GLY A 383 -23.16 -1.31 3.29
CA GLY A 383 -22.88 0.11 3.29
C GLY A 383 -22.30 0.60 4.60
N ILE A 384 -21.90 1.88 4.62
CA ILE A 384 -21.30 2.54 5.77
C ILE A 384 -21.97 3.89 6.06
N GLU A 385 -21.89 4.34 7.30
CA GLU A 385 -22.35 5.65 7.72
C GLU A 385 -21.42 6.19 8.80
N ARG A 386 -20.78 7.35 8.54
CA ARG A 386 -19.98 8.03 9.57
C ARG A 386 -20.90 8.66 10.62
N PHE A 387 -20.55 8.51 11.89
CA PHE A 387 -21.31 9.08 13.00
C PHE A 387 -20.47 9.88 14.00
N GLN A 388 -19.14 9.82 13.89
CA GLN A 388 -18.21 10.55 14.75
C GLN A 388 -16.94 10.86 13.97
N GLU A 389 -16.43 12.07 14.14
CA GLU A 389 -15.16 12.52 13.58
C GLU A 389 -14.55 13.51 14.57
N ASP A 390 -13.48 13.08 15.25
CA ASP A 390 -12.67 13.87 16.16
C ASP A 390 -11.25 13.96 15.60
N SER A 391 -10.37 14.77 16.22
CA SER A 391 -8.99 14.94 15.77
C SER A 391 -8.16 13.66 15.75
N ASP A 392 -8.48 12.68 16.59
CA ASP A 392 -7.74 11.42 16.74
C ASP A 392 -8.63 10.16 16.61
N ALA A 393 -9.91 10.33 16.27
CA ALA A 393 -10.86 9.24 16.22
C ALA A 393 -11.92 9.40 15.11
N ILE A 394 -12.32 8.28 14.52
CA ILE A 394 -13.42 8.21 13.55
C ILE A 394 -14.38 7.08 13.92
N GLY A 395 -15.68 7.37 13.85
CA GLY A 395 -16.75 6.41 14.09
C GLY A 395 -17.51 6.09 12.82
N ILE A 396 -17.53 4.82 12.44
CA ILE A 396 -18.22 4.30 11.25
C ILE A 396 -19.19 3.19 11.68
N ALA A 397 -20.45 3.29 11.23
CA ALA A 397 -21.44 2.25 11.34
C ALA A 397 -21.46 1.43 10.04
N TYR A 398 -21.04 0.17 10.12
CA TYR A 398 -21.08 -0.78 9.01
C TYR A 398 -22.41 -1.53 9.03
N LYS A 399 -23.08 -1.61 7.88
CA LYS A 399 -24.44 -2.15 7.76
C LYS A 399 -24.40 -3.57 7.17
N PHE A 400 -24.96 -4.55 7.88
CA PHE A 400 -24.96 -5.96 7.46
C PHE A 400 -26.37 -6.52 7.29
N ILE A 401 -26.53 -7.46 6.35
CA ILE A 401 -27.73 -8.27 6.13
C ILE A 401 -27.38 -9.69 6.53
N LEU A 402 -28.04 -10.26 7.54
CA LEU A 402 -27.68 -11.59 8.07
C LEU A 402 -28.49 -12.76 7.47
N GLU A 403 -29.38 -12.52 6.50
CA GLU A 403 -30.15 -13.57 5.80
C GLU A 403 -30.75 -14.65 6.75
N GLU A 404 -31.49 -14.19 7.77
CA GLU A 404 -32.13 -15.04 8.80
C GLU A 404 -31.19 -15.72 9.81
N ARG A 405 -29.87 -15.52 9.70
CA ARG A 405 -28.89 -15.98 10.71
C ARG A 405 -28.85 -15.06 11.92
N GLU A 406 -28.40 -15.61 13.04
CA GLU A 406 -28.32 -14.89 14.30
C GLU A 406 -26.96 -14.18 14.43
N PRO A 407 -26.88 -12.99 15.06
CA PRO A 407 -25.62 -12.31 15.32
C PRO A 407 -24.56 -13.18 16.00
N GLY A 408 -24.99 -14.12 16.86
CA GLY A 408 -24.10 -15.03 17.58
C GLY A 408 -23.32 -16.00 16.68
N ASP A 409 -23.76 -16.19 15.44
CA ASP A 409 -23.12 -17.11 14.47
C ASP A 409 -21.86 -16.52 13.83
N PHE A 410 -21.57 -15.24 14.11
CA PHE A 410 -20.53 -14.48 13.44
C PHE A 410 -19.54 -13.84 14.42
N SER A 411 -18.32 -13.65 13.92
CA SER A 411 -17.32 -12.75 14.48
C SER A 411 -17.18 -11.53 13.57
N LEU A 412 -17.06 -10.33 14.14
CA LEU A 412 -16.75 -9.15 13.36
C LEU A 412 -15.24 -9.03 13.21
N VAL A 413 -14.76 -8.95 11.98
CA VAL A 413 -13.35 -8.73 11.66
C VAL A 413 -13.18 -7.31 11.13
N TYR A 414 -12.30 -6.55 11.76
CA TYR A 414 -11.93 -5.20 11.36
C TYR A 414 -10.42 -5.14 11.15
N LYS A 415 -9.97 -4.65 10.00
CA LYS A 415 -8.55 -4.51 9.69
C LYS A 415 -8.17 -3.06 9.42
N THR A 416 -7.11 -2.59 10.06
CA THR A 416 -6.62 -1.22 9.90
C THR A 416 -5.11 -1.16 10.11
N PRO A 417 -4.37 -0.28 9.42
CA PRO A 417 -2.95 -0.08 9.68
C PRO A 417 -2.69 0.34 11.14
N GLY A 418 -1.72 -0.30 11.79
CA GLY A 418 -1.24 0.07 13.12
C GLY A 418 -0.39 1.36 13.11
N SER A 419 0.27 1.64 11.99
CA SER A 419 1.07 2.84 11.80
C SER A 419 0.92 3.40 10.39
N ILE A 420 1.32 4.66 10.21
CA ILE A 420 1.47 5.29 8.91
C ILE A 420 2.85 5.93 8.84
N VAL A 421 3.56 5.65 7.75
CA VAL A 421 4.84 6.26 7.41
C VAL A 421 4.58 7.42 6.47
N SER A 422 5.08 8.60 6.82
CA SER A 422 5.13 9.74 5.90
C SER A 422 6.41 9.66 5.09
N LEU A 423 6.29 9.42 3.79
CA LEU A 423 7.41 9.33 2.87
C LEU A 423 7.47 10.61 2.01
N PRO A 424 8.35 11.58 2.35
CA PRO A 424 8.59 12.73 1.49
C PRO A 424 9.36 12.31 0.25
N VAL A 425 8.96 12.83 -0.90
CA VAL A 425 9.51 12.48 -2.20
C VAL A 425 9.79 13.73 -3.00
N ASP A 426 11.05 13.89 -3.40
CA ASP A 426 11.50 14.89 -4.35
C ASP A 426 11.42 14.33 -5.78
N PHE A 427 10.95 15.14 -6.73
CA PHE A 427 10.96 14.79 -8.15
C PHE A 427 11.43 15.97 -9.02
N GLN A 428 11.93 15.64 -10.21
CA GLN A 428 12.30 16.59 -11.25
C GLN A 428 11.95 16.01 -12.61
N LEU A 429 11.20 16.78 -13.40
CA LEU A 429 10.89 16.49 -14.80
C LEU A 429 11.57 17.55 -15.66
N ASP A 430 12.20 17.13 -16.74
CA ASP A 430 12.96 18.00 -17.63
C ASP A 430 12.38 17.93 -19.06
N ASP A 431 12.60 18.98 -19.83
CA ASP A 431 12.30 19.06 -21.28
C ASP A 431 10.85 18.71 -21.67
N ILE A 432 9.86 19.11 -20.86
CA ILE A 432 8.44 18.81 -21.13
C ILE A 432 7.95 19.70 -22.29
N PRO A 433 7.56 19.15 -23.45
CA PRO A 433 7.21 19.94 -24.62
C PRO A 433 5.90 20.73 -24.41
N LEU A 434 5.89 21.99 -24.84
CA LEU A 434 4.69 22.84 -24.83
C LEU A 434 3.91 22.70 -26.16
N PRO A 435 2.56 22.85 -26.14
CA PRO A 435 1.71 22.71 -27.33
C PRO A 435 1.88 23.80 -28.41
#